data_AF-A0A2E8Z4G5-F1
#
_entry.id   AF-A0A2E8Z4G5-F1
#
_cell.length_a   1.000
_cell.length_b   1.000
_cell.length_c   1.000
_cell.angle_alpha   90.00
_cell.angle_beta   90.00
_cell.angle_gamma   90.00
#
_symmetry.space_group_name_H-M   'P 1'
#
loop_
_entity.id
_entity.type
_entity.pdbx_description
1 polymer ?
#
loop_
_entity_poly.entity_id
_entity_poly.type
_entity_poly.pdbx_seq_one_letter_code
_entity_poly.pdbx_strand_id
1 'polypeptide(L)'
;MKQLTKSLVLAAAFTMPGIATAAYISADGSGPNAGNFLVPDDNSYADGSTDAGRGTFVGGTPLYSVGDNTLAGNFLTFDSNDKFQLTFTFIGYEAGWQNVFLYEGVEIFNTRNSGTVGDVFSTVVTGMAGQALNFGFATYKYDATIQQSQDNNIANGSTSFNFVINELGTDYFLLSLDDNNQVDDNHDDMIIKVQASKVPEPGTLALLGLGLAGLALRRKAKK
;
A
#
# COMPACT_ATOMS: atom_id res chain seq x y z
N MET A 1 30.43 21.00 -55.71
CA MET A 1 30.03 20.90 -54.29
C MET A 1 29.00 19.77 -54.18
N LYS A 2 29.38 18.62 -53.61
CA LYS A 2 28.49 17.45 -53.44
C LYS A 2 27.84 17.54 -52.06
N GLN A 3 26.52 17.54 -52.02
CA GLN A 3 25.70 17.60 -50.81
C GLN A 3 25.77 16.25 -50.06
N LEU A 4 26.17 16.28 -48.79
CA LEU A 4 26.17 15.15 -47.86
C LEU A 4 24.76 15.02 -47.24
N THR A 5 24.02 14.00 -47.63
CA THR A 5 22.72 13.66 -47.05
C THR A 5 22.93 13.01 -45.68
N LYS A 6 22.41 13.63 -44.62
CA LYS A 6 22.44 13.12 -43.24
C LYS A 6 21.38 12.02 -43.07
N SER A 7 21.80 10.78 -42.83
CA SER A 7 20.89 9.71 -42.44
C SER A 7 20.51 9.84 -40.98
N LEU A 8 19.27 10.24 -40.72
CA LEU A 8 18.64 10.24 -39.40
C LEU A 8 18.26 8.79 -39.06
N VAL A 9 18.94 8.17 -38.11
CA VAL A 9 18.55 6.85 -37.59
C VAL A 9 17.42 7.07 -36.60
N LEU A 10 16.21 6.68 -36.99
CA LEU A 10 15.03 6.67 -36.13
C LEU A 10 15.08 5.39 -35.28
N ALA A 11 15.32 5.53 -33.97
CA ALA A 11 15.17 4.44 -33.03
C ALA A 11 13.67 4.18 -32.82
N ALA A 12 13.15 3.09 -33.38
CA ALA A 12 11.80 2.64 -33.11
C ALA A 12 11.72 2.12 -31.68
N ALA A 13 11.08 2.88 -30.79
CA ALA A 13 10.65 2.39 -29.50
C ALA A 13 9.52 1.38 -29.74
N PHE A 14 9.82 0.09 -29.58
CA PHE A 14 8.79 -0.94 -29.51
C PHE A 14 8.06 -0.77 -28.17
N THR A 15 6.85 -0.23 -28.21
CA THR A 15 5.90 -0.35 -27.12
C THR A 15 5.34 -1.77 -27.14
N MET A 16 5.84 -2.62 -26.25
CA MET A 16 5.21 -3.92 -26.01
C MET A 16 3.85 -3.68 -25.33
N PRO A 17 2.75 -4.28 -25.81
CA PRO A 17 1.49 -4.26 -25.08
C PRO A 17 1.69 -4.96 -23.74
N GLY A 18 1.25 -4.30 -22.65
CA GLY A 18 1.38 -4.82 -21.30
C GLY A 18 0.66 -6.17 -21.17
N ILE A 19 1.40 -7.19 -20.75
CA ILE A 19 0.79 -8.42 -20.23
C ILE A 19 0.10 -8.01 -18.93
N ALA A 20 -1.20 -8.23 -18.81
CA ALA A 20 -1.90 -8.07 -17.54
C ALA A 20 -1.20 -8.97 -16.51
N THR A 21 -0.53 -8.35 -15.53
CA THR A 21 0.05 -9.08 -14.41
C THR A 21 -1.09 -9.49 -13.50
N ALA A 22 -1.09 -10.75 -13.06
CA ALA A 22 -1.96 -11.16 -11.96
C ALA A 22 -1.71 -10.27 -10.73
N ALA A 23 -2.73 -10.05 -9.91
CA ALA A 23 -2.58 -9.28 -8.68
C ALA A 23 -1.61 -10.01 -7.73
N TYR A 24 -0.88 -9.23 -6.93
CA TYR A 24 -0.02 -9.73 -5.86
C TYR A 24 -0.77 -9.85 -4.54
N ILE A 25 -1.74 -8.96 -4.30
CA ILE A 25 -2.55 -8.92 -3.09
C ILE A 25 -4.03 -8.63 -3.41
N SER A 26 -4.93 -9.19 -2.61
CA SER A 26 -6.38 -9.03 -2.77
C SER A 26 -7.09 -9.02 -1.41
N ALA A 27 -8.26 -8.36 -1.35
CA ALA A 27 -9.14 -8.47 -0.20
C ALA A 27 -9.88 -9.82 -0.22
N ASP A 28 -9.98 -10.45 0.95
CA ASP A 28 -10.67 -11.72 1.15
C ASP A 28 -11.79 -11.57 2.18
N GLY A 29 -13.00 -11.93 1.77
CA GLY A 29 -14.21 -11.88 2.59
C GLY A 29 -14.41 -13.09 3.50
N SER A 30 -13.40 -13.94 3.68
CA SER A 30 -13.44 -15.08 4.61
C SER A 30 -13.26 -14.69 6.08
N GLY A 31 -12.97 -13.42 6.35
CA GLY A 31 -12.77 -12.89 7.70
C GLY A 31 -14.04 -12.83 8.56
N PRO A 32 -13.88 -12.70 9.88
CA PRO A 32 -14.98 -12.75 10.82
C PRO A 32 -15.74 -11.42 10.76
N ASN A 33 -17.06 -11.50 10.53
CA ASN A 33 -17.93 -10.35 10.30
C ASN A 33 -17.65 -9.59 8.99
N ALA A 34 -17.11 -10.28 7.98
CA ALA A 34 -16.94 -9.71 6.63
C ALA A 34 -18.24 -9.06 6.14
N GLY A 35 -18.15 -7.79 5.75
CA GLY A 35 -19.30 -7.00 5.35
C GLY A 35 -18.90 -5.64 4.81
N ASN A 36 -19.91 -4.82 4.54
CA ASN A 36 -19.70 -3.46 4.08
C ASN A 36 -19.81 -2.49 5.24
N PHE A 37 -18.91 -1.51 5.28
CA PHE A 37 -19.01 -0.33 6.12
C PHE A 37 -19.22 0.89 5.21
N LEU A 38 -20.18 1.74 5.56
CA LEU A 38 -20.45 2.97 4.82
C LEU A 38 -19.62 4.08 5.45
N VAL A 39 -18.75 4.73 4.67
CA VAL A 39 -17.96 5.87 5.18
C VAL A 39 -18.92 6.97 5.66
N PRO A 40 -18.89 7.31 6.97
CA PRO A 40 -19.85 8.26 7.52
C PRO A 40 -19.46 9.72 7.20
N ASP A 41 -20.42 10.63 7.37
CA ASP A 41 -20.28 12.06 7.04
C ASP A 41 -19.28 12.80 7.94
N ASP A 42 -18.96 12.24 9.11
CA ASP A 42 -18.02 12.79 10.08
C ASP A 42 -16.57 12.33 9.86
N ASN A 43 -16.29 11.44 8.91
CA ASN A 43 -14.93 11.06 8.54
C ASN A 43 -14.16 12.25 7.93
N SER A 44 -13.21 12.79 8.70
CA SER A 44 -12.40 13.96 8.41
C SER A 44 -11.37 13.75 7.28
N TYR A 45 -10.99 12.51 6.97
CA TYR A 45 -10.21 12.24 5.77
C TYR A 45 -11.09 12.30 4.53
N ALA A 46 -12.22 11.62 4.55
CA ALA A 46 -13.11 11.43 3.40
C ALA A 46 -13.85 12.70 3.00
N ASP A 47 -14.16 13.56 3.96
CA ASP A 47 -14.79 14.87 3.71
C ASP A 47 -13.80 15.90 3.14
N GLY A 48 -12.49 15.59 3.14
CA GLY A 48 -11.42 16.45 2.65
C GLY A 48 -11.18 17.68 3.51
N SER A 49 -11.55 17.64 4.79
CA SER A 49 -11.35 18.72 5.74
C SER A 49 -9.88 19.14 5.80
N THR A 50 -9.65 20.45 5.75
CA THR A 50 -8.32 21.05 5.96
C THR A 50 -8.19 21.67 7.35
N ASP A 51 -9.17 21.45 8.22
CA ASP A 51 -9.17 22.01 9.57
C ASP A 51 -8.14 21.29 10.43
N ALA A 52 -7.17 22.04 10.97
CA ALA A 52 -6.09 21.47 11.79
C ALA A 52 -6.56 20.78 13.08
N GLY A 53 -7.83 20.94 13.46
CA GLY A 53 -8.46 20.25 14.59
C GLY A 53 -9.15 18.93 14.23
N ARG A 54 -9.14 18.54 12.95
CA ARG A 54 -9.82 17.35 12.40
C ARG A 54 -8.82 16.35 11.82
N GLY A 55 -7.63 16.29 12.44
CA GLY A 55 -6.55 15.41 12.02
C GLY A 55 -5.49 16.04 11.11
N THR A 56 -4.49 15.21 10.82
CA THR A 56 -3.34 15.53 9.96
C THR A 56 -3.24 14.48 8.87
N PHE A 57 -3.46 14.88 7.62
CA PHE A 57 -3.42 14.00 6.45
C PHE A 57 -2.47 14.51 5.37
N VAL A 58 -2.02 13.62 4.49
CA VAL A 58 -1.26 13.99 3.29
C VAL A 58 -2.09 14.97 2.47
N GLY A 59 -1.47 16.05 2.01
CA GLY A 59 -2.15 17.04 1.19
C GLY A 59 -2.62 16.45 -0.14
N GLY A 60 -3.81 16.84 -0.58
CA GLY A 60 -4.42 16.39 -1.84
C GLY A 60 -5.88 16.03 -1.66
N THR A 61 -6.51 15.57 -2.73
CA THR A 61 -7.87 15.01 -2.66
C THR A 61 -7.84 13.67 -1.91
N PRO A 62 -8.81 13.40 -1.01
CA PRO A 62 -8.97 12.10 -0.40
C PRO A 62 -9.07 10.98 -1.43
N LEU A 63 -8.57 9.79 -1.08
CA LEU A 63 -8.58 8.63 -1.96
C LEU A 63 -9.91 7.87 -1.96
N TYR A 64 -10.78 8.16 -0.99
CA TYR A 64 -12.18 7.73 -0.95
C TYR A 64 -13.04 8.89 -0.42
N SER A 65 -14.35 8.80 -0.60
CA SER A 65 -15.32 9.83 -0.22
C SER A 65 -16.32 9.35 0.81
N VAL A 66 -16.95 10.30 1.49
CA VAL A 66 -18.14 10.06 2.31
C VAL A 66 -19.21 9.33 1.48
N GLY A 67 -19.82 8.30 2.08
CA GLY A 67 -20.82 7.44 1.43
C GLY A 67 -20.25 6.34 0.54
N ASP A 68 -18.93 6.24 0.38
CA ASP A 68 -18.32 5.06 -0.25
C ASP A 68 -18.51 3.81 0.63
N ASN A 69 -18.57 2.64 0.02
CA ASN A 69 -18.55 1.37 0.74
C ASN A 69 -17.12 0.86 0.89
N THR A 70 -16.77 0.45 2.10
CA THR A 70 -15.51 -0.17 2.46
C THR A 70 -15.75 -1.57 3.01
N LEU A 71 -14.70 -2.37 3.09
CA LEU A 71 -14.79 -3.76 3.52
C LEU A 71 -14.40 -3.85 5.00
N ALA A 72 -15.36 -4.14 5.86
CA ALA A 72 -15.16 -4.38 7.29
C ALA A 72 -14.98 -5.88 7.55
N GLY A 73 -14.05 -6.24 8.43
CA GLY A 73 -13.81 -7.65 8.82
C GLY A 73 -13.19 -8.53 7.72
N ASN A 74 -12.77 -7.93 6.59
CA ASN A 74 -12.05 -8.62 5.52
C ASN A 74 -10.56 -8.74 5.85
N PHE A 75 -9.91 -9.75 5.28
CA PHE A 75 -8.45 -9.85 5.27
C PHE A 75 -7.87 -9.21 4.03
N LEU A 76 -6.64 -8.70 4.12
CA LEU A 76 -5.79 -8.54 2.96
C LEU A 76 -4.91 -9.78 2.83
N THR A 77 -4.93 -10.45 1.68
CA THR A 77 -4.22 -11.69 1.42
C THR A 77 -3.25 -11.58 0.25
N PHE A 78 -2.27 -12.46 0.21
CA PHE A 78 -1.44 -12.67 -0.98
C PHE A 78 -2.28 -13.37 -2.04
N ASP A 79 -2.26 -12.86 -3.28
CA ASP A 79 -2.96 -13.45 -4.43
C ASP A 79 -1.98 -14.13 -5.40
N SER A 80 -0.68 -13.93 -5.21
CA SER A 80 0.39 -14.53 -6.00
C SER A 80 1.48 -15.14 -5.11
N ASN A 81 2.15 -16.16 -5.66
CA ASN A 81 3.39 -16.73 -5.11
C ASN A 81 4.64 -16.01 -5.64
N ASP A 82 4.47 -15.02 -6.50
CA ASP A 82 5.57 -14.26 -7.07
C ASP A 82 6.21 -13.35 -6.03
N LYS A 83 7.48 -13.01 -6.28
CA LYS A 83 8.17 -12.00 -5.50
C LYS A 83 7.76 -10.60 -5.97
N PHE A 84 7.34 -9.75 -5.05
CA PHE A 84 6.90 -8.37 -5.32
C PHE A 84 7.39 -7.40 -4.25
N GLN A 85 7.34 -6.10 -4.54
CA GLN A 85 7.60 -5.04 -3.58
C GLN A 85 6.28 -4.62 -2.93
N LEU A 86 6.22 -4.73 -1.61
CA LEU A 86 5.12 -4.27 -0.78
C LEU A 86 5.50 -2.93 -0.15
N THR A 87 4.65 -1.93 -0.31
CA THR A 87 4.86 -0.57 0.13
C THR A 87 3.72 -0.12 1.03
N PHE A 88 4.07 0.42 2.19
CA PHE A 88 3.16 1.06 3.11
C PHE A 88 3.45 2.56 3.14
N THR A 89 2.43 3.40 3.10
CA THR A 89 2.57 4.86 3.27
C THR A 89 1.65 5.32 4.39
N PHE A 90 2.18 6.14 5.29
CA PHE A 90 1.38 6.75 6.33
C PHE A 90 0.60 7.95 5.76
N ILE A 91 -0.72 7.82 5.61
CA ILE A 91 -1.56 8.82 4.95
C ILE A 91 -2.03 9.89 5.92
N GLY A 92 -2.27 9.54 7.17
CA GLY A 92 -2.66 10.50 8.18
C GLY A 92 -3.41 9.87 9.34
N TYR A 93 -3.91 10.74 10.22
CA TYR A 93 -4.59 10.36 11.45
C TYR A 93 -5.42 11.54 11.99
N GLU A 94 -6.56 11.26 12.62
CA GLU A 94 -7.29 12.21 13.47
C GLU A 94 -7.03 12.02 14.97
N ALA A 95 -6.78 10.77 15.38
CA ALA A 95 -6.81 10.34 16.77
C ALA A 95 -5.99 11.19 17.75
N GLY A 96 -6.60 11.47 18.92
CA GLY A 96 -5.90 12.02 20.07
C GLY A 96 -5.02 10.98 20.79
N TRP A 97 -5.29 9.69 20.61
CA TRP A 97 -4.52 8.58 21.17
C TRP A 97 -3.35 8.18 20.26
N GLN A 98 -2.42 7.39 20.79
CA GLN A 98 -1.31 6.89 20.00
C GLN A 98 -1.72 5.60 19.30
N ASN A 99 -1.91 5.70 17.98
CA ASN A 99 -2.12 4.54 17.12
C ASN A 99 -0.80 4.13 16.48
N VAL A 100 -0.62 2.81 16.36
CA VAL A 100 0.60 2.17 15.86
C VAL A 100 0.22 1.21 14.75
N PHE A 101 0.95 1.28 13.64
CA PHE A 101 0.86 0.31 12.57
C PHE A 101 2.07 -0.64 12.62
N LEU A 102 1.79 -1.94 12.62
CA LEU A 102 2.78 -3.01 12.67
C LEU A 102 2.78 -3.82 11.39
N TYR A 103 3.96 -4.23 10.95
CA TYR A 103 4.15 -5.22 9.90
C TYR A 103 5.14 -6.28 10.39
N GLU A 104 4.77 -7.55 10.28
CA GLU A 104 5.53 -8.69 10.83
C GLU A 104 5.84 -8.55 12.33
N GLY A 105 4.91 -7.96 13.09
CA GLY A 105 5.06 -7.69 14.52
C GLY A 105 6.04 -6.55 14.87
N VAL A 106 6.56 -5.82 13.87
CA VAL A 106 7.44 -4.67 14.06
C VAL A 106 6.66 -3.40 13.81
N GLU A 107 6.75 -2.44 14.73
CA GLU A 107 6.21 -1.10 14.55
C GLU A 107 6.89 -0.40 13.37
N ILE A 108 6.09 0.05 12.41
CA ILE A 108 6.54 0.78 11.22
C ILE A 108 6.18 2.27 11.32
N PHE A 109 4.96 2.58 11.77
CA PHE A 109 4.47 3.95 11.92
C PHE A 109 3.73 4.11 13.24
N ASN A 110 3.74 5.32 13.79
CA ASN A 110 2.84 5.71 14.86
C ASN A 110 2.41 7.17 14.74
N THR A 111 1.30 7.55 15.39
CA THR A 111 0.73 8.90 15.31
C THR A 111 1.43 9.95 16.20
N ARG A 112 2.49 9.59 16.96
CA ARG A 112 3.06 10.46 18.01
C ARG A 112 4.55 10.78 17.87
N ASN A 113 5.38 9.75 17.70
CA ASN A 113 6.84 9.81 17.81
C ASN A 113 7.58 9.30 16.57
N SER A 114 6.96 8.51 15.68
CA SER A 114 7.68 7.75 14.64
C SER A 114 6.96 7.64 13.30
N GLY A 115 5.94 8.47 13.06
CA GLY A 115 5.34 8.63 11.74
C GLY A 115 5.18 10.10 11.41
N THR A 116 5.92 10.59 10.41
CA THR A 116 5.52 11.81 9.70
C THR A 116 4.52 11.40 8.65
N VAL A 117 3.43 12.16 8.54
CA VAL A 117 2.48 11.97 7.46
C VAL A 117 3.20 12.07 6.11
N GLY A 118 3.02 11.05 5.27
CA GLY A 118 3.74 10.85 4.01
C GLY A 118 4.95 9.92 4.10
N ASP A 119 5.35 9.46 5.29
CA ASP A 119 6.44 8.49 5.44
C ASP A 119 6.11 7.17 4.73
N VAL A 120 7.15 6.52 4.19
CA VAL A 120 7.05 5.31 3.38
C VAL A 120 7.94 4.23 3.94
N PHE A 121 7.39 3.02 4.06
CA PHE A 121 8.13 1.79 4.30
C PHE A 121 7.94 0.86 3.10
N SER A 122 9.01 0.20 2.67
CA SER A 122 8.96 -0.74 1.55
C SER A 122 9.81 -1.96 1.84
N THR A 123 9.30 -3.12 1.46
CA THR A 123 10.00 -4.39 1.58
C THR A 123 9.70 -5.28 0.38
N VAL A 124 10.60 -6.23 0.10
CA VAL A 124 10.38 -7.24 -0.93
C VAL A 124 9.90 -8.50 -0.23
N VAL A 125 8.74 -9.00 -0.66
CA VAL A 125 8.08 -10.15 -0.06
C VAL A 125 7.85 -11.24 -1.10
N THR A 126 7.65 -12.46 -0.62
CA THR A 126 7.18 -13.59 -1.42
C THR A 126 6.03 -14.20 -0.64
N GLY A 127 4.82 -13.94 -1.12
CA GLY A 127 3.61 -14.45 -0.50
C GLY A 127 3.39 -15.93 -0.80
N MET A 128 2.49 -16.55 -0.04
CA MET A 128 1.83 -17.77 -0.44
C MET A 128 0.38 -17.41 -0.73
N ALA A 129 -0.09 -17.65 -1.95
CA ALA A 129 -1.44 -17.29 -2.37
C ALA A 129 -2.50 -17.84 -1.38
N GLY A 130 -3.43 -16.98 -0.95
CA GLY A 130 -4.44 -17.24 0.07
C GLY A 130 -3.98 -17.04 1.52
N GLN A 131 -2.71 -16.73 1.78
CA GLN A 131 -2.28 -16.34 3.14
C GLN A 131 -2.54 -14.86 3.41
N ALA A 132 -3.04 -14.55 4.60
CA ALA A 132 -3.20 -13.17 5.06
C ALA A 132 -1.85 -12.46 5.23
N LEU A 133 -1.80 -11.18 4.87
CA LEU A 133 -0.65 -10.32 5.16
C LEU A 133 -0.54 -10.14 6.68
N ASN A 134 0.67 -10.23 7.22
CA ASN A 134 0.91 -10.09 8.65
C ASN A 134 1.10 -8.62 9.04
N PHE A 135 0.01 -7.86 9.07
CA PHE A 135 -0.02 -6.52 9.65
C PHE A 135 -1.03 -6.44 10.80
N GLY A 136 -0.88 -5.39 11.61
CA GLY A 136 -1.83 -5.07 12.65
C GLY A 136 -1.78 -3.62 13.06
N PHE A 137 -2.75 -3.25 13.88
CA PHE A 137 -2.84 -1.96 14.56
C PHE A 137 -2.80 -2.16 16.07
N ALA A 138 -2.23 -1.19 16.78
CA ALA A 138 -2.32 -1.13 18.23
C ALA A 138 -2.62 0.31 18.67
N THR A 139 -3.53 0.44 19.63
CA THR A 139 -3.94 1.73 20.20
C THR A 139 -3.50 1.81 21.65
N TYR A 140 -2.77 2.88 21.97
CA TYR A 140 -2.29 3.19 23.30
C TYR A 140 -2.98 4.45 23.82
N LYS A 141 -3.59 4.34 25.00
CA LYS A 141 -4.08 5.51 25.74
C LYS A 141 -2.92 6.41 26.14
N TYR A 142 -3.25 7.64 26.53
CA TYR A 142 -2.28 8.62 27.04
C TYR A 142 -1.35 8.10 28.17
N ASP A 143 -1.79 7.10 28.93
CA ASP A 143 -1.03 6.46 30.02
C ASP A 143 -0.16 5.27 29.58
N ALA A 144 0.00 5.07 28.26
CA ALA A 144 0.80 4.02 27.62
C ALA A 144 0.31 2.58 27.89
N THR A 145 -0.95 2.41 28.32
CA THR A 145 -1.59 1.09 28.35
C THR A 145 -2.11 0.73 26.95
N ILE A 146 -1.86 -0.51 26.51
CA ILE A 146 -2.49 -1.04 25.28
C ILE A 146 -3.98 -1.19 25.57
N GLN A 147 -4.80 -0.48 24.81
CA GLN A 147 -6.25 -0.63 24.87
C GLN A 147 -6.71 -1.78 23.98
N GLN A 148 -6.14 -1.87 22.77
CA GLN A 148 -6.50 -2.89 21.81
C GLN A 148 -5.36 -3.16 20.83
N SER A 149 -5.29 -4.40 20.35
CA SER A 149 -4.47 -4.82 19.22
C SER A 149 -5.36 -5.56 18.24
N GLN A 150 -5.27 -5.18 16.97
CA GLN A 150 -6.14 -5.62 15.89
C GLN A 150 -5.25 -6.16 14.78
N ASP A 151 -5.40 -7.43 14.43
CA ASP A 151 -4.52 -8.08 13.48
C ASP A 151 -5.28 -8.48 12.23
N ASN A 152 -4.63 -8.36 11.07
CA ASN A 152 -5.13 -8.92 9.80
C ASN A 152 -5.05 -10.46 9.75
N ASN A 153 -4.69 -11.10 10.86
CA ASN A 153 -4.62 -12.55 10.98
C ASN A 153 -5.12 -13.01 12.36
N ILE A 154 -6.21 -13.79 12.37
CA ILE A 154 -6.80 -14.37 13.61
C ILE A 154 -5.81 -15.32 14.32
N ALA A 155 -4.80 -15.85 13.62
CA ALA A 155 -3.81 -16.76 14.20
C ALA A 155 -3.03 -16.16 15.39
N ASN A 156 -2.98 -14.84 15.51
CA ASN A 156 -2.38 -14.14 16.66
C ASN A 156 -3.32 -14.01 17.87
N GLY A 157 -4.56 -14.52 17.78
CA GLY A 157 -5.52 -14.51 18.88
C GLY A 157 -6.28 -13.20 19.05
N SER A 158 -6.08 -12.20 18.17
CA SER A 158 -6.92 -11.01 18.13
C SER A 158 -8.28 -11.33 17.51
N THR A 159 -9.35 -10.96 18.22
CA THR A 159 -10.75 -11.14 17.77
C THR A 159 -11.42 -9.82 17.39
N SER A 160 -10.67 -8.71 17.35
CA SER A 160 -11.23 -7.39 17.06
C SER A 160 -10.67 -6.85 15.75
N PHE A 161 -11.58 -6.59 14.82
CA PHE A 161 -11.32 -5.89 13.57
C PHE A 161 -12.04 -4.55 13.69
N ASN A 162 -11.31 -3.50 14.08
CA ASN A 162 -11.83 -2.14 14.07
C ASN A 162 -11.08 -1.32 13.02
N PHE A 163 -10.91 -1.94 11.85
CA PHE A 163 -10.35 -1.29 10.69
C PHE A 163 -11.14 -1.73 9.46
N VAL A 164 -11.15 -0.87 8.46
CA VAL A 164 -11.79 -1.13 7.16
C VAL A 164 -10.77 -1.12 6.04
N ILE A 165 -11.08 -1.84 4.96
CA ILE A 165 -10.27 -1.91 3.74
C ILE A 165 -11.03 -1.23 2.60
N ASN A 166 -10.41 -0.21 2.01
CA ASN A 166 -10.89 0.45 0.80
C ASN A 166 -10.08 -0.06 -0.40
N GLU A 167 -10.77 -0.64 -1.38
CA GLU A 167 -10.16 -1.08 -2.63
C GLU A 167 -10.09 0.09 -3.61
N LEU A 168 -8.88 0.58 -3.88
CA LEU A 168 -8.66 1.73 -4.77
C LEU A 168 -8.30 1.31 -6.19
N GLY A 169 -7.88 0.06 -6.36
CA GLY A 169 -7.47 -0.54 -7.62
C GLY A 169 -6.76 -1.88 -7.39
N THR A 170 -6.33 -2.54 -8.47
CA THR A 170 -5.53 -3.77 -8.36
C THR A 170 -4.25 -3.50 -7.59
N ASP A 171 -3.95 -4.33 -6.58
CA ASP A 171 -2.78 -4.20 -5.71
C ASP A 171 -2.71 -2.90 -4.90
N TYR A 172 -3.84 -2.19 -4.77
CA TYR A 172 -3.88 -0.86 -4.21
C TYR A 172 -5.03 -0.68 -3.23
N PHE A 173 -4.69 -0.55 -1.95
CA PHE A 173 -5.65 -0.55 -0.84
C PHE A 173 -5.36 0.60 0.12
N LEU A 174 -6.41 1.04 0.80
CA LEU A 174 -6.33 1.87 1.99
C LEU A 174 -6.84 1.05 3.18
N LEU A 175 -6.10 1.11 4.28
CA LEU A 175 -6.48 0.56 5.57
C LEU A 175 -6.80 1.74 6.47
N SER A 176 -8.00 1.78 7.02
CA SER A 176 -8.42 2.86 7.90
C SER A 176 -8.82 2.28 9.25
N LEU A 177 -8.08 2.68 10.29
CA LEU A 177 -8.27 2.26 11.67
C LEU A 177 -9.32 3.13 12.35
N ASP A 178 -10.03 2.50 13.28
CA ASP A 178 -10.79 3.12 14.34
C ASP A 178 -10.24 2.66 15.71
N ASP A 179 -9.99 3.60 16.61
CA ASP A 179 -9.34 3.39 17.90
C ASP A 179 -10.31 2.92 19.02
N ASN A 180 -11.56 2.64 18.62
CA ASN A 180 -12.66 2.08 19.43
C ASN A 180 -13.21 3.07 20.47
N ASN A 181 -13.09 4.36 20.17
CA ASN A 181 -13.87 5.40 20.82
C ASN A 181 -15.29 5.43 20.22
N GLN A 182 -16.27 4.85 20.91
CA GLN A 182 -17.66 4.68 20.44
C GLN A 182 -18.42 5.95 20.01
N VAL A 183 -17.86 7.14 20.25
CA VAL A 183 -18.42 8.42 19.84
C VAL A 183 -17.94 8.85 18.44
N ASP A 184 -16.85 8.24 17.96
CA ASP A 184 -16.08 8.64 16.79
C ASP A 184 -15.79 7.40 15.93
N ASP A 185 -16.85 6.66 15.58
CA ASP A 185 -16.77 5.40 14.81
C ASP A 185 -16.64 5.67 13.30
N ASN A 186 -15.72 6.56 12.95
CA ASN A 186 -15.60 7.14 11.62
C ASN A 186 -14.46 6.52 10.81
N HIS A 187 -13.58 5.74 11.45
CA HIS A 187 -12.40 5.11 10.85
C HIS A 187 -11.46 6.09 10.14
N ASP A 188 -11.01 7.16 10.79
CA ASP A 188 -9.89 8.00 10.30
C ASP A 188 -8.78 8.24 11.35
N ASP A 189 -8.82 7.48 12.43
CA ASP A 189 -7.86 7.52 13.53
C ASP A 189 -6.42 7.17 13.12
N MET A 190 -6.27 6.33 12.10
CA MET A 190 -5.00 6.09 11.41
C MET A 190 -5.25 5.50 10.03
N ILE A 191 -4.66 6.11 9.00
CA ILE A 191 -4.85 5.70 7.62
C ILE A 191 -3.53 5.27 7.00
N ILE A 192 -3.48 4.02 6.51
CA ILE A 192 -2.31 3.41 5.88
C ILE A 192 -2.65 3.00 4.46
N LYS A 193 -1.84 3.45 3.51
CA LYS A 193 -1.92 3.02 2.12
C LYS A 193 -1.03 1.82 1.88
N VAL A 194 -1.57 0.79 1.25
CA VAL A 194 -0.87 -0.45 0.89
C VAL A 194 -0.80 -0.58 -0.62
N GLN A 195 0.41 -0.77 -1.15
CA GLN A 195 0.66 -0.94 -2.57
C GLN A 195 1.58 -2.12 -2.82
N ALA A 196 1.16 -3.07 -3.65
CA ALA A 196 2.04 -4.08 -4.20
C ALA A 196 2.44 -3.75 -5.64
N SER A 197 3.68 -4.06 -6.00
CA SER A 197 4.22 -3.76 -7.33
C SER A 197 5.29 -4.77 -7.72
N LYS A 198 5.48 -4.98 -9.02
CA LYS A 198 6.54 -5.86 -9.53
C LYS A 198 7.89 -5.41 -8.98
N VAL A 199 8.70 -6.33 -8.45
CA VAL A 199 10.08 -6.00 -8.06
C VAL A 199 10.82 -5.46 -9.30
N PRO A 200 11.46 -4.28 -9.22
CA PRO A 200 12.29 -3.79 -10.30
C PRO A 200 13.35 -4.83 -10.69
N GLU A 201 13.40 -5.17 -11.98
CA GLU A 201 14.37 -6.15 -12.46
C GLU A 201 15.80 -5.66 -12.16
N PRO A 202 16.69 -6.53 -11.64
CA PRO A 202 18.05 -6.11 -11.35
C PRO A 202 18.72 -5.62 -12.64
N GLY A 203 19.28 -4.41 -12.64
CA GLY A 203 19.95 -3.81 -13.81
C GLY A 203 21.05 -4.67 -14.45
N THR A 204 21.47 -5.75 -13.77
CA THR A 204 22.29 -6.83 -14.34
C THR A 204 21.72 -7.46 -15.60
N LEU A 205 20.40 -7.58 -15.78
CA LEU A 205 19.81 -8.09 -17.03
C LEU A 205 19.97 -7.10 -18.17
N ALA A 206 19.80 -5.80 -17.88
CA ALA A 206 20.09 -4.74 -18.84
C ALA A 206 21.58 -4.72 -19.21
N LEU A 207 22.48 -4.84 -18.22
CA LEU A 207 23.93 -4.91 -18.45
C LEU A 207 24.35 -6.17 -19.21
N LEU A 208 23.73 -7.32 -18.94
CA LEU A 208 23.95 -8.55 -19.70
C LEU A 208 23.50 -8.37 -21.14
N GLY A 209 22.31 -7.80 -21.36
CA GLY A 209 21.80 -7.47 -22.69
C GLY A 209 22.73 -6.54 -23.46
N LEU A 210 23.18 -5.46 -22.82
CA LEU A 210 24.16 -4.52 -23.40
C LEU A 210 25.52 -5.18 -23.66
N GLY A 211 25.98 -6.03 -22.75
CA GLY A 211 27.22 -6.79 -22.91
C GLY A 211 27.19 -7.74 -24.11
N LEU A 212 26.08 -8.46 -24.29
CA LEU A 212 25.85 -9.34 -25.44
C LEU A 212 25.71 -8.56 -26.75
N ALA A 213 24.98 -7.44 -26.74
CA ALA A 213 24.87 -6.56 -27.90
C ALA A 213 26.23 -5.99 -28.31
N GLY A 214 27.04 -5.54 -27.35
CA GLY A 214 28.41 -5.07 -27.60
C GLY A 214 29.31 -6.15 -28.20
N LEU A 215 29.18 -7.40 -27.74
CA LEU A 215 29.95 -8.53 -28.29
C LEU A 215 29.53 -8.88 -29.72
N ALA A 216 28.23 -8.81 -30.02
CA ALA A 216 27.70 -9.04 -31.37
C ALA A 216 28.17 -7.98 -32.37
N LEU A 217 28.13 -6.70 -31.97
CA LEU A 217 28.64 -5.59 -32.78
C LEU A 217 30.15 -5.71 -33.04
N ARG A 218 30.93 -6.10 -32.03
CA ARG A 218 32.38 -6.33 -32.18
C ARG A 218 32.72 -7.47 -33.14
N ARG A 219 31.91 -8.54 -33.17
CA ARG A 219 32.08 -9.65 -34.13
C ARG A 219 31.75 -9.22 -35.56
N LYS A 220 30.75 -8.35 -35.73
CA LYS A 220 30.34 -7.84 -37.06
C LYS A 220 31.35 -6.86 -37.64
N ALA A 221 32.03 -6.07 -36.80
CA ALA A 221 33.07 -5.13 -37.22
C ALA A 221 34.42 -5.79 -37.60
N LYS A 222 34.60 -7.08 -37.31
CA LYS A 222 35.82 -7.85 -37.62
C LYS A 222 35.72 -8.69 -38.90
N LYS A 223 34.55 -8.73 -39.54
CA LYS A 223 34.33 -9.28 -40.88
C LYS A 223 34.23 -8.14 -41.88
#